data_AF-A0A7X7XTH1-F1
#
_entry.id   AF-A0A7X7XTH1-F1
#
_cell.length_a   1.000
_cell.length_b   1.000
_cell.length_c   1.000
_cell.angle_alpha   90.00
_cell.angle_beta   90.00
_cell.angle_gamma   90.00
#
_symmetry.space_group_name_H-M   'P 1'
#
loop_
_entity.id
_entity.type
_entity.pdbx_description
1 polymer ?
#
loop_
_entity_poly.entity_id
_entity_poly.type
_entity_poly.pdbx_seq_one_letter_code
_entity_poly.pdbx_strand_id
1 'polypeptide(L)'
;MDYRIKFGTSGWRGIIAEDFTFKNVRKVGRGIRKYLIEENFFDKGIVIGYDTRFLSKEFAKEIAKIFAESKIKVLFINEPAPTPVISYTILKYKTSGGINITASHNPYYYSGLKYSPSWGGPAEPEVTKKIEELLYKESDDEIKESFDYFVKDGIIEIIDPSNNYLESLLKILPYELNIKNKIIFDPMYGTGINYLKKLFKNNNKVIFIHNKFDPLFGGLEPVPYEEFLSELKSEVLDKRAFLGLALDGDADRFGVISSDGTFITPNEVLSILSFYLGKDKKEGIGRTISTTRLIDKIANYYNLEVFETPVGFKFIGMLIRDGKIFIGGEESGGLSIKGWLPEKDGILADMLLVEICENEKVTPKDLIDDLYNRFGKFYTKRIDLRFGDEERELVKNFIDEFSDDKIFELNIKNIDKKDGLLLNLEEEPSFILFRVSGTENVVRVYFETQNKNLFTYIDEKILNFIKNLKEVKNV
;
A
#
# COMPACT_ATOMS: atom_id res chain seq x y z
N MET A 1 -25.97 -17.00 9.49
CA MET A 1 -25.21 -16.18 10.47
C MET A 1 -25.21 -14.77 9.94
N ASP A 2 -25.65 -13.79 10.73
CA ASP A 2 -25.51 -12.38 10.33
C ASP A 2 -24.02 -12.04 10.26
N TYR A 3 -23.53 -11.79 9.05
CA TYR A 3 -22.15 -11.37 8.82
C TYR A 3 -21.94 -9.99 9.45
N ARG A 4 -21.03 -9.91 10.42
CA ARG A 4 -20.67 -8.66 11.08
C ARG A 4 -19.50 -8.01 10.34
N ILE A 5 -19.67 -6.76 9.94
CA ILE A 5 -18.65 -5.96 9.26
C ILE A 5 -17.50 -5.75 10.23
N LYS A 6 -16.28 -6.08 9.79
CA LYS A 6 -15.03 -5.73 10.48
C LYS A 6 -14.39 -4.54 9.78
N PHE A 7 -14.30 -3.41 10.46
CA PHE A 7 -13.73 -2.18 9.93
C PHE A 7 -12.30 -2.03 10.46
N GLY A 8 -11.34 -2.60 9.73
CA GLY A 8 -9.94 -2.64 10.10
C GLY A 8 -9.15 -1.39 9.68
N THR A 9 -7.82 -1.47 9.78
CA THR A 9 -6.88 -0.38 9.46
C THR A 9 -6.89 0.03 7.99
N SER A 10 -7.26 -0.88 7.09
CA SER A 10 -7.49 -0.60 5.67
C SER A 10 -8.99 -0.50 5.34
N GLY A 11 -9.80 -0.12 6.33
CA GLY A 11 -11.25 -0.07 6.22
C GLY A 11 -11.91 -1.44 6.21
N TRP A 12 -13.03 -1.53 5.49
CA TRP A 12 -13.76 -2.78 5.29
C TRP A 12 -13.59 -3.26 3.85
N ARG A 13 -13.42 -4.58 3.68
CA ARG A 13 -13.39 -5.25 2.38
C ARG A 13 -14.44 -6.36 2.36
N GLY A 14 -15.05 -6.56 1.20
CA GLY A 14 -16.04 -7.61 0.99
C GLY A 14 -16.13 -8.01 -0.48
N ILE A 15 -16.75 -9.15 -0.74
CA ILE A 15 -17.12 -9.64 -2.06
C ILE A 15 -18.38 -8.90 -2.52
N ILE A 16 -18.32 -8.35 -3.72
CA ILE A 16 -19.43 -7.60 -4.34
C ILE A 16 -20.66 -8.52 -4.43
N ALA A 17 -21.81 -7.98 -4.05
CA ALA A 17 -23.12 -8.66 -4.00
C ALA A 17 -23.28 -9.76 -2.93
N GLU A 18 -22.21 -10.22 -2.28
CA GLU A 18 -22.30 -11.11 -1.11
C GLU A 18 -22.40 -10.30 0.19
N ASP A 19 -21.28 -9.72 0.64
CA ASP A 19 -21.24 -8.83 1.80
C ASP A 19 -21.01 -7.36 1.42
N PHE A 20 -20.33 -7.07 0.30
CA PHE A 20 -20.19 -5.71 -0.22
C PHE A 20 -21.42 -5.30 -1.05
N THR A 21 -22.50 -4.94 -0.34
CA THR A 21 -23.80 -4.54 -0.91
C THR A 21 -24.09 -3.06 -0.64
N PHE A 22 -25.00 -2.44 -1.40
CA PHE A 22 -25.46 -1.07 -1.14
C PHE A 22 -25.96 -0.88 0.31
N LYS A 23 -26.64 -1.88 0.87
CA LYS A 23 -27.09 -1.86 2.27
C LYS A 23 -25.91 -1.73 3.23
N ASN A 24 -24.88 -2.56 3.07
CA ASN A 24 -23.73 -2.55 3.97
C ASN A 24 -22.83 -1.33 3.75
N VAL A 25 -22.67 -0.87 2.50
CA VAL A 25 -22.00 0.41 2.20
C VAL A 25 -22.69 1.57 2.89
N ARG A 26 -24.03 1.65 2.86
CA ARG A 26 -24.77 2.69 3.57
C ARG A 26 -24.57 2.64 5.08
N LYS A 27 -24.58 1.44 5.68
CA LYS A 27 -24.29 1.25 7.11
C LYS A 27 -22.90 1.79 7.49
N VAL A 28 -21.89 1.49 6.68
CA VAL A 28 -20.52 1.99 6.90
C VAL A 28 -20.44 3.51 6.74
N GLY A 29 -21.06 4.06 5.69
CA GLY A 29 -21.14 5.52 5.50
C GLY A 29 -21.80 6.23 6.68
N ARG A 30 -22.89 5.67 7.22
CA ARG A 30 -23.58 6.18 8.41
C ARG A 30 -22.72 6.14 9.66
N GLY A 31 -22.02 5.02 9.90
CA GLY A 31 -21.08 4.91 11.01
C GLY A 31 -19.98 5.98 10.96
N ILE A 32 -19.39 6.21 9.78
CA ILE A 32 -18.35 7.25 9.60
C ILE A 32 -18.94 8.65 9.79
N ARG A 33 -20.12 8.93 9.21
CA ARG A 33 -20.80 10.22 9.40
C ARG A 33 -21.08 10.49 10.87
N LYS A 34 -21.61 9.50 11.59
CA LYS A 34 -21.89 9.59 13.03
C LYS A 34 -20.62 9.84 13.84
N TYR A 35 -19.53 9.15 13.50
CA TYR A 35 -18.22 9.41 14.09
C TYR A 35 -17.80 10.88 13.91
N LEU A 36 -17.90 11.44 12.71
CA LEU A 36 -17.56 12.86 12.48
C LEU A 36 -18.45 13.82 13.29
N ILE A 37 -19.73 13.49 13.46
CA ILE A 37 -20.66 14.31 14.24
C ILE A 37 -20.30 14.23 15.73
N GLU A 38 -20.12 13.03 16.29
CA GLU A 38 -19.81 12.83 17.72
C GLU A 38 -18.46 13.45 18.12
N GLU A 39 -17.46 13.42 17.23
CA GLU A 39 -16.15 14.04 17.47
C GLU A 39 -16.11 15.54 17.08
N ASN A 40 -17.23 16.14 16.64
CA ASN A 40 -17.31 17.53 16.17
C ASN A 40 -16.34 17.87 15.02
N PHE A 41 -16.12 16.93 14.11
CA PHE A 41 -15.27 17.06 12.92
C PHE A 41 -16.09 17.10 11.63
N PHE A 42 -17.30 17.65 11.60
CA PHE A 42 -18.14 17.62 10.40
C PHE A 42 -18.12 18.95 9.60
N ASP A 43 -17.58 20.02 10.18
CA ASP A 43 -17.64 21.40 9.68
C ASP A 43 -16.81 21.64 8.40
N LYS A 44 -15.74 20.86 8.18
CA LYS A 44 -14.84 21.01 7.02
C LYS A 44 -15.18 20.10 5.84
N GLY A 45 -16.31 19.40 5.92
CA GLY A 45 -16.74 18.48 4.86
C GLY A 45 -15.85 17.25 4.69
N ILE A 46 -16.11 16.47 3.65
CA ILE A 46 -15.42 15.20 3.36
C ILE A 46 -15.08 15.05 1.88
N VAL A 47 -13.95 14.42 1.58
CA VAL A 47 -13.59 14.02 0.20
C VAL A 47 -14.13 12.62 -0.07
N ILE A 48 -14.72 12.37 -1.24
CA ILE A 48 -15.14 11.04 -1.65
C ILE A 48 -14.56 10.72 -3.02
N GLY A 49 -13.83 9.61 -3.10
CA GLY A 49 -13.30 9.05 -4.33
C GLY A 49 -13.52 7.53 -4.41
N TYR A 50 -13.12 6.95 -5.53
CA TYR A 50 -13.37 5.54 -5.83
C TYR A 50 -12.39 5.00 -6.89
N ASP A 51 -12.25 3.68 -6.96
CA ASP A 51 -11.41 2.99 -7.94
C ASP A 51 -12.15 2.47 -9.18
N THR A 52 -11.48 1.70 -10.02
CA THR A 52 -12.03 1.25 -11.31
C THR A 52 -12.96 0.04 -11.22
N ARG A 53 -13.22 -0.50 -10.02
CA ARG A 53 -14.01 -1.73 -9.84
C ARG A 53 -15.48 -1.55 -10.17
N PHE A 54 -16.15 -2.69 -10.34
CA PHE A 54 -17.57 -2.74 -10.61
C PHE A 54 -18.38 -2.01 -9.51
N LEU A 55 -19.26 -1.11 -9.93
CA LEU A 55 -20.11 -0.26 -9.07
C LEU A 55 -19.38 0.69 -8.10
N SER A 56 -18.05 0.82 -8.14
CA SER A 56 -17.29 1.72 -7.25
C SER A 56 -17.84 3.17 -7.25
N LYS A 57 -18.16 3.72 -8.43
CA LYS A 57 -18.80 5.04 -8.57
C LYS A 57 -20.16 5.12 -7.88
N GLU A 58 -21.00 4.11 -8.04
CA GLU A 58 -22.35 4.10 -7.49
C GLU A 58 -22.34 3.93 -5.97
N PHE A 59 -21.44 3.10 -5.43
CA PHE A 59 -21.20 3.03 -3.99
C PHE A 59 -20.74 4.37 -3.43
N ALA A 60 -19.81 5.06 -4.12
CA ALA A 60 -19.34 6.38 -3.71
C ALA A 60 -20.46 7.43 -3.69
N LYS A 61 -21.36 7.43 -4.68
CA LYS A 61 -22.54 8.32 -4.70
C LYS A 61 -23.49 8.04 -3.55
N GLU A 62 -23.71 6.78 -3.19
CA GLU A 62 -24.54 6.43 -2.02
C GLU A 62 -23.94 6.96 -0.72
N ILE A 63 -22.63 6.87 -0.55
CA ILE A 63 -21.93 7.51 0.57
C ILE A 63 -22.09 9.03 0.52
N ALA A 64 -21.89 9.67 -0.64
CA ALA A 64 -22.03 11.12 -0.78
C ALA A 64 -23.42 11.62 -0.33
N LYS A 65 -24.49 10.91 -0.69
CA LYS A 65 -25.85 11.21 -0.25
C LYS A 65 -26.02 11.14 1.28
N ILE A 66 -25.38 10.19 1.94
CA ILE A 66 -25.44 10.02 3.41
C ILE A 66 -24.91 11.26 4.14
N PHE A 67 -23.77 11.79 3.68
CA PHE A 67 -23.17 12.99 4.25
C PHE A 67 -23.97 14.23 3.90
N ALA A 68 -24.44 14.33 2.65
CA ALA A 68 -25.20 15.47 2.17
C ALA A 68 -26.55 15.65 2.89
N GLU A 69 -27.24 14.55 3.24
CA GLU A 69 -28.47 14.57 4.03
C GLU A 69 -28.29 15.24 5.40
N SER A 70 -27.10 15.13 5.99
CA SER A 70 -26.73 15.81 7.24
C SER A 70 -26.07 17.17 7.02
N LYS A 71 -26.19 17.74 5.82
CA LYS A 71 -25.61 19.03 5.42
C LYS A 71 -24.09 19.11 5.57
N ILE A 72 -23.41 17.96 5.56
CA ILE A 72 -21.95 17.90 5.53
C ILE A 72 -21.53 18.08 4.07
N LYS A 73 -20.71 19.09 3.80
CA LYS A 73 -20.20 19.36 2.45
C LYS A 73 -19.40 18.17 1.95
N VAL A 74 -19.63 17.78 0.69
CA VAL A 74 -18.91 16.68 0.04
C VAL A 74 -18.12 17.23 -1.14
N LEU A 75 -16.82 16.95 -1.18
CA LEU A 75 -15.99 17.11 -2.37
C LEU A 75 -15.91 15.75 -3.09
N PHE A 76 -16.69 15.59 -4.16
CA PHE A 76 -16.80 14.32 -4.88
C PHE A 76 -15.90 14.32 -6.11
N ILE A 77 -14.94 13.40 -6.16
CA ILE A 77 -14.06 13.21 -7.32
C ILE A 77 -14.81 12.34 -8.34
N ASN A 78 -15.17 12.92 -9.49
CA ASN A 78 -16.09 12.29 -10.45
C ASN A 78 -15.43 11.28 -11.42
N GLU A 79 -14.11 11.12 -11.33
CA GLU A 79 -13.33 10.14 -12.09
C GLU A 79 -12.59 9.20 -11.11
N PRO A 80 -12.28 7.95 -11.53
CA PRO A 80 -11.48 7.06 -10.70
C PRO A 80 -10.17 7.73 -10.23
N ALA A 81 -9.89 7.64 -8.93
CA ALA A 81 -8.82 8.40 -8.30
C ALA A 81 -7.95 7.50 -7.42
N PRO A 82 -6.60 7.59 -7.55
CA PRO A 82 -5.67 6.96 -6.64
C PRO A 82 -5.94 7.32 -5.18
N THR A 83 -5.71 6.36 -4.28
CA THR A 83 -5.65 6.62 -2.83
C THR A 83 -4.77 7.82 -2.47
N PRO A 84 -3.53 7.98 -3.00
CA PRO A 84 -2.72 9.17 -2.72
C PRO A 84 -3.37 10.48 -3.20
N VAL A 85 -4.18 10.47 -4.26
CA VAL A 85 -4.85 11.68 -4.72
C VAL A 85 -5.98 12.09 -3.78
N ILE A 86 -6.68 11.13 -3.19
CA ILE A 86 -7.67 11.39 -2.14
C ILE A 86 -6.97 11.98 -0.91
N SER A 87 -5.85 11.38 -0.47
CA SER A 87 -5.00 11.91 0.61
C SER A 87 -4.56 13.36 0.35
N TYR A 88 -4.04 13.63 -0.85
CA TYR A 88 -3.66 14.97 -1.30
C TYR A 88 -4.83 15.96 -1.23
N THR A 89 -6.01 15.53 -1.67
CA THR A 89 -7.20 16.37 -1.69
C THR A 89 -7.66 16.71 -0.28
N ILE A 90 -7.61 15.76 0.67
CA ILE A 90 -7.90 16.00 2.08
C ILE A 90 -6.99 17.10 2.63
N LEU A 91 -5.67 16.97 2.42
CA LEU A 91 -4.69 17.92 2.93
C LEU A 91 -4.81 19.29 2.27
N LYS A 92 -5.03 19.32 0.96
CA LYS A 92 -5.15 20.56 0.18
C LYS A 92 -6.37 21.39 0.60
N TYR A 93 -7.53 20.74 0.72
CA TYR A 93 -8.78 21.40 1.07
C TYR A 93 -9.05 21.42 2.58
N LYS A 94 -8.17 20.81 3.38
CA LYS A 94 -8.26 20.70 4.84
C LYS A 94 -9.61 20.12 5.30
N THR A 95 -10.11 19.12 4.59
CA THR A 95 -11.36 18.45 4.94
C THR A 95 -11.21 17.66 6.24
N SER A 96 -12.34 17.25 6.81
CA SER A 96 -12.36 16.43 8.03
C SER A 96 -11.84 15.02 7.82
N GLY A 97 -11.74 14.61 6.56
CA GLY A 97 -11.23 13.32 6.13
C GLY A 97 -11.66 13.03 4.70
N GLY A 98 -11.53 11.77 4.31
CA GLY A 98 -12.00 11.27 3.04
C GLY A 98 -12.33 9.79 3.06
N ILE A 99 -13.16 9.39 2.10
CA ILE A 99 -13.56 8.00 1.86
C ILE A 99 -13.08 7.58 0.49
N ASN A 100 -12.45 6.41 0.42
CA ASN A 100 -12.08 5.78 -0.84
C ASN A 100 -12.82 4.44 -0.99
N ILE A 101 -13.61 4.30 -2.06
CA ILE A 101 -14.16 3.01 -2.46
C ILE A 101 -13.10 2.24 -3.25
N THR A 102 -12.38 1.35 -2.57
CA THR A 102 -11.38 0.49 -3.18
C THR A 102 -11.04 -0.74 -2.33
N ALA A 103 -10.73 -1.85 -3.00
CA ALA A 103 -10.08 -3.01 -2.39
C ALA A 103 -8.58 -3.11 -2.71
N SER A 104 -7.94 -2.05 -3.21
CA SER A 104 -6.52 -2.01 -3.57
C SER A 104 -6.14 -3.19 -4.48
N HIS A 105 -5.27 -4.07 -4.02
CA HIS A 105 -4.73 -5.23 -4.73
C HIS A 105 -5.64 -6.47 -4.76
N ASN A 106 -6.80 -6.49 -4.09
CA ASN A 106 -7.65 -7.69 -4.10
C ASN A 106 -8.19 -8.01 -5.51
N PRO A 107 -8.58 -9.26 -5.81
CA PRO A 107 -9.21 -9.61 -7.08
C PRO A 107 -10.45 -8.75 -7.41
N TYR A 108 -10.79 -8.64 -8.70
CA TYR A 108 -11.84 -7.74 -9.22
C TYR A 108 -13.23 -7.88 -8.56
N TYR A 109 -13.57 -9.05 -8.05
CA TYR A 109 -14.85 -9.33 -7.41
C TYR A 109 -14.93 -8.86 -5.96
N TYR A 110 -13.82 -8.38 -5.37
CA TYR A 110 -13.82 -7.64 -4.12
C TYR A 110 -14.08 -6.16 -4.34
N SER A 111 -14.68 -5.50 -3.36
CA SER A 111 -14.64 -4.05 -3.19
C SER A 111 -14.35 -3.72 -1.72
N GLY A 112 -14.11 -2.45 -1.43
CA GLY A 112 -13.74 -2.00 -0.11
C GLY A 112 -14.09 -0.54 0.12
N LEU A 113 -14.12 -0.15 1.39
CA LEU A 113 -14.36 1.23 1.83
C LEU A 113 -13.30 1.58 2.87
N LYS A 114 -12.38 2.46 2.49
CA LYS A 114 -11.34 3.03 3.36
C LYS A 114 -11.81 4.39 3.90
N TYR A 115 -11.42 4.71 5.13
CA TYR A 115 -11.55 6.04 5.71
C TYR A 115 -10.17 6.59 6.07
N SER A 116 -9.89 7.82 5.64
CA SER A 116 -8.69 8.59 5.96
C SER A 116 -9.09 9.82 6.77
N PRO A 117 -8.57 10.05 7.99
CA PRO A 117 -8.88 11.24 8.78
C PRO A 117 -8.30 12.52 8.16
N SER A 118 -8.54 13.67 8.79
CA SER A 118 -8.08 15.00 8.34
C SER A 118 -6.57 15.15 8.15
N TRP A 119 -5.76 14.27 8.73
CA TRP A 119 -4.31 14.23 8.51
C TRP A 119 -3.90 13.50 7.22
N GLY A 120 -4.86 12.94 6.47
CA GLY A 120 -4.67 12.46 5.10
C GLY A 120 -4.17 11.03 4.94
N GLY A 121 -3.68 10.35 5.98
CA GLY A 121 -3.27 8.94 5.89
C GLY A 121 -4.31 7.95 6.43
N PRO A 122 -3.92 6.67 6.62
CA PRO A 122 -4.85 5.62 7.06
C PRO A 122 -5.31 5.81 8.51
N ALA A 123 -6.60 5.65 8.78
CA ALA A 123 -7.16 5.82 10.12
C ALA A 123 -6.48 4.95 11.20
N GLU A 124 -6.26 5.56 12.38
CA GLU A 124 -5.72 4.90 13.56
C GLU A 124 -6.67 3.82 14.12
N PRO A 125 -6.16 2.77 14.80
CA PRO A 125 -7.00 1.70 15.35
C PRO A 125 -8.15 2.17 16.25
N GLU A 126 -7.92 3.24 17.02
CA GLU A 126 -8.95 3.82 17.89
C GLU A 126 -10.09 4.44 17.06
N VAL A 127 -9.77 5.08 15.94
CA VAL A 127 -10.73 5.66 15.01
C VAL A 127 -11.53 4.55 14.31
N THR A 128 -10.84 3.53 13.78
CA THR A 128 -11.52 2.43 13.07
C THR A 128 -12.42 1.64 14.02
N LYS A 129 -12.00 1.41 15.27
CA LYS A 129 -12.80 0.76 16.31
C LYS A 129 -14.04 1.58 16.68
N LYS A 130 -13.89 2.90 16.89
CA LYS A 130 -15.03 3.79 17.14
C LYS A 130 -16.04 3.73 15.99
N ILE A 131 -15.57 3.80 14.74
CA ILE A 131 -16.46 3.67 13.56
C ILE A 131 -17.17 2.32 13.55
N GLU A 132 -16.46 1.22 13.82
CA GLU A 132 -17.04 -0.13 13.87
C GLU A 132 -18.17 -0.24 14.91
N GLU A 133 -17.99 0.35 16.08
CA GLU A 133 -19.00 0.40 17.15
C GLU A 133 -20.25 1.21 16.75
N LEU A 134 -20.11 2.18 15.83
CA LEU A 134 -21.19 3.06 15.38
C LEU A 134 -21.98 2.51 14.19
N LEU A 135 -21.48 1.49 13.48
CA LEU A 135 -22.09 0.93 12.26
C LEU A 135 -23.56 0.51 12.41
N TYR A 136 -23.95 0.09 13.62
CA TYR A 136 -25.27 -0.47 13.91
C TYR A 136 -26.10 0.43 14.83
N LYS A 137 -25.71 1.70 15.01
CA LYS A 137 -26.37 2.66 15.91
C LYS A 137 -27.29 3.68 15.20
N GLU A 138 -27.58 3.49 13.92
CA GLU A 138 -28.52 4.31 13.15
C GLU A 138 -29.53 3.43 12.40
N SER A 139 -30.70 3.99 12.09
CA SER A 139 -31.73 3.31 11.31
C SER A 139 -31.28 3.06 9.87
N ASP A 140 -31.86 2.04 9.24
CA ASP A 140 -31.64 1.70 7.84
C ASP A 140 -32.49 2.58 6.87
N ASP A 141 -32.98 3.74 7.32
CA ASP A 141 -33.92 4.59 6.58
C ASP A 141 -33.41 4.96 5.18
N GLU A 142 -34.31 5.09 4.20
CA GLU A 142 -33.91 5.47 2.85
C GLU A 142 -33.60 6.96 2.73
N ILE A 143 -32.55 7.29 1.97
CA ILE A 143 -32.23 8.67 1.63
C ILE A 143 -33.19 9.10 0.52
N LYS A 144 -34.02 10.10 0.81
CA LYS A 144 -35.10 10.54 -0.09
C LYS A 144 -34.58 11.22 -1.35
N GLU A 145 -33.56 12.06 -1.20
CA GLU A 145 -33.06 12.89 -2.29
C GLU A 145 -31.99 12.18 -3.12
N SER A 146 -31.93 12.53 -4.40
CA SER A 146 -30.96 11.96 -5.34
C SER A 146 -29.58 12.62 -5.21
N PHE A 147 -28.55 11.97 -5.76
CA PHE A 147 -27.21 12.55 -5.83
C PHE A 147 -27.24 13.89 -6.61
N ASP A 148 -27.95 13.93 -7.74
CA ASP A 148 -28.08 15.13 -8.57
C ASP A 148 -28.83 16.27 -7.87
N TYR A 149 -29.76 15.95 -6.97
CA TYR A 149 -30.40 16.96 -6.12
C TYR A 149 -29.36 17.67 -5.25
N PHE A 150 -28.54 16.91 -4.52
CA PHE A 150 -27.52 17.48 -3.64
C PHE A 150 -26.38 18.19 -4.38
N VAL A 151 -26.09 17.81 -5.62
CA VAL A 151 -25.18 18.56 -6.50
C VAL A 151 -25.78 19.92 -6.86
N LYS A 152 -27.07 19.95 -7.24
CA LYS A 152 -27.77 21.21 -7.55
C LYS A 152 -27.91 22.13 -6.34
N ASP A 153 -28.10 21.55 -5.15
CA ASP A 153 -28.17 22.27 -3.87
C ASP A 153 -26.79 22.75 -3.36
N GLY A 154 -25.70 22.37 -4.04
CA GLY A 154 -24.33 22.80 -3.72
C GLY A 154 -23.71 22.14 -2.49
N ILE A 155 -24.39 21.16 -1.88
CA ILE A 155 -23.85 20.37 -0.77
C ILE A 155 -22.79 19.38 -1.29
N ILE A 156 -23.03 18.78 -2.46
CA ILE A 156 -22.04 17.96 -3.17
C ILE A 156 -21.38 18.81 -4.26
N GLU A 157 -20.09 19.05 -4.13
CA GLU A 157 -19.25 19.74 -5.11
C GLU A 157 -18.47 18.70 -5.93
N ILE A 158 -18.64 18.72 -7.25
CA ILE A 158 -17.86 17.87 -8.15
C ILE A 158 -16.48 18.50 -8.40
N ILE A 159 -15.41 17.75 -8.16
CA ILE A 159 -14.03 18.26 -8.29
C ILE A 159 -13.14 17.35 -9.16
N ASP A 160 -12.09 17.93 -9.74
CA ASP A 160 -10.97 17.23 -10.38
C ASP A 160 -9.63 17.69 -9.74
N PRO A 161 -9.05 16.90 -8.82
CA PRO A 161 -7.78 17.25 -8.18
C PRO A 161 -6.54 16.90 -9.03
N SER A 162 -6.69 16.27 -10.19
CA SER A 162 -5.58 15.61 -10.91
C SER A 162 -4.46 16.56 -11.32
N ASN A 163 -4.78 17.74 -11.85
CA ASN A 163 -3.76 18.74 -12.22
C ASN A 163 -2.94 19.17 -11.01
N ASN A 164 -3.64 19.49 -9.91
CA ASN A 164 -2.97 20.00 -8.74
C ASN A 164 -2.10 18.96 -8.06
N TYR A 165 -2.58 17.72 -7.98
CA TYR A 165 -1.78 16.60 -7.49
C TYR A 165 -0.50 16.44 -8.32
N LEU A 166 -0.61 16.37 -9.66
CA LEU A 166 0.56 16.18 -10.53
C LEU A 166 1.54 17.35 -10.47
N GLU A 167 1.05 18.60 -10.48
CA GLU A 167 1.90 19.79 -10.34
C GLU A 167 2.60 19.85 -8.98
N SER A 168 1.94 19.43 -7.92
CA SER A 168 2.55 19.33 -6.59
C SER A 168 3.59 18.20 -6.54
N LEU A 169 3.30 17.06 -7.15
CA LEU A 169 4.20 15.90 -7.19
C LEU A 169 5.49 16.26 -7.91
N LEU A 170 5.40 16.89 -9.09
CA LEU A 170 6.58 17.31 -9.84
C LEU A 170 7.47 18.31 -9.08
N LYS A 171 6.94 19.03 -8.09
CA LYS A 171 7.71 19.98 -7.27
C LYS A 171 8.47 19.32 -6.11
N ILE A 172 8.09 18.10 -5.71
CA ILE A 172 8.77 17.39 -4.61
C ILE A 172 9.94 16.53 -5.09
N LEU A 173 9.96 16.25 -6.39
CA LEU A 173 11.05 15.55 -7.07
C LEU A 173 12.38 16.34 -6.95
N PRO A 174 13.50 15.70 -6.56
CA PRO A 174 14.79 16.39 -6.45
C PRO A 174 15.36 16.89 -7.79
N TYR A 175 15.01 16.24 -8.89
CA TYR A 175 15.42 16.54 -10.25
C TYR A 175 14.20 16.74 -11.16
N GLU A 176 14.42 17.44 -12.28
CA GLU A 176 13.37 17.56 -13.29
C GLU A 176 13.08 16.19 -13.93
N LEU A 177 11.80 15.79 -13.93
CA LEU A 177 11.36 14.55 -14.57
C LEU A 177 11.45 14.67 -16.11
N ASN A 178 12.58 14.24 -16.67
CA ASN A 178 12.87 14.32 -18.10
C ASN A 178 13.14 12.92 -18.69
N ILE A 179 12.07 12.24 -19.11
CA ILE A 179 12.16 10.91 -19.71
C ILE A 179 12.69 10.98 -21.15
N LYS A 180 13.89 10.45 -21.35
CA LYS A 180 14.57 10.36 -22.65
C LYS A 180 14.66 8.92 -23.14
N ASN A 181 14.71 7.98 -22.21
CA ASN A 181 14.74 6.56 -22.47
C ASN A 181 13.32 5.99 -22.58
N LYS A 182 13.18 4.86 -23.28
CA LYS A 182 11.87 4.23 -23.45
C LYS A 182 11.44 3.58 -22.14
N ILE A 183 10.24 3.88 -21.67
CA ILE A 183 9.68 3.35 -20.43
C ILE A 183 8.32 2.73 -20.70
N ILE A 184 8.06 1.55 -20.14
CA ILE A 184 6.72 0.92 -20.18
C ILE A 184 6.02 1.18 -18.85
N PHE A 185 4.80 1.70 -18.88
CA PHE A 185 3.95 1.84 -17.71
C PHE A 185 2.73 0.92 -17.81
N ASP A 186 2.49 0.18 -16.74
CA ASP A 186 1.36 -0.71 -16.54
C ASP A 186 0.53 -0.24 -15.33
N PRO A 187 -0.47 0.62 -15.50
CA PRO A 187 -1.39 0.97 -14.42
C PRO A 187 -2.33 -0.18 -14.02
N MET A 188 -2.18 -1.38 -14.60
CA MET A 188 -2.93 -2.61 -14.31
C MET A 188 -4.45 -2.39 -14.31
N TYR A 189 -4.99 -1.65 -15.29
CA TYR A 189 -6.40 -1.23 -15.38
C TYR A 189 -6.93 -0.39 -14.19
N GLY A 190 -6.04 0.02 -13.28
CA GLY A 190 -6.32 0.75 -12.05
C GLY A 190 -6.45 2.26 -12.22
N THR A 191 -6.50 2.94 -11.09
CA THR A 191 -6.74 4.39 -11.01
C THR A 191 -5.59 5.25 -11.55
N GLY A 192 -4.38 4.69 -11.66
CA GLY A 192 -3.20 5.40 -12.19
C GLY A 192 -3.31 5.82 -13.66
N ILE A 193 -4.23 5.21 -14.44
CA ILE A 193 -4.36 5.43 -15.90
C ILE A 193 -4.41 6.92 -16.28
N ASN A 194 -5.38 7.64 -15.73
CA ASN A 194 -5.65 9.02 -16.14
C ASN A 194 -4.54 9.97 -15.68
N TYR A 195 -3.88 9.64 -14.57
CA TYR A 195 -2.80 10.44 -13.99
C TYR A 195 -1.52 10.28 -14.80
N LEU A 196 -1.09 9.05 -15.08
CA LEU A 196 0.09 8.80 -15.89
C LEU A 196 -0.08 9.29 -17.34
N LYS A 197 -1.26 9.08 -17.96
CA LYS A 197 -1.55 9.62 -19.30
C LYS A 197 -1.48 11.14 -19.34
N LYS A 198 -1.95 11.82 -18.29
CA LYS A 198 -1.91 13.27 -18.19
C LYS A 198 -0.49 13.78 -18.00
N LEU A 199 0.30 13.10 -17.16
CA LEU A 199 1.69 13.42 -16.89
C LEU A 199 2.57 13.26 -18.14
N PHE A 200 2.35 12.20 -18.94
CA PHE A 200 3.19 11.85 -20.08
C PHE A 200 2.52 12.05 -21.45
N LYS A 201 1.46 12.86 -21.52
CA LYS A 201 0.66 13.08 -22.74
C LYS A 201 1.49 13.38 -24.00
N ASN A 202 2.58 14.13 -23.83
CA ASN A 202 3.44 14.58 -24.93
C ASN A 202 4.77 13.83 -25.02
N ASN A 203 4.98 12.76 -24.22
CA ASN A 203 6.23 12.00 -24.22
C ASN A 203 6.09 10.71 -25.03
N ASN A 204 6.69 10.66 -26.21
CA ASN A 204 6.64 9.51 -27.11
C ASN A 204 7.56 8.34 -26.70
N LYS A 205 8.35 8.49 -25.63
CA LYS A 205 9.17 7.42 -25.05
C LYS A 205 8.40 6.59 -24.03
N VAL A 206 7.28 7.11 -23.55
CA VAL A 206 6.41 6.42 -22.60
C VAL A 206 5.38 5.60 -23.37
N ILE A 207 5.35 4.30 -23.09
CA ILE A 207 4.41 3.34 -23.67
C ILE A 207 3.55 2.80 -22.54
N PHE A 208 2.25 2.71 -22.79
CA PHE A 208 1.28 2.21 -21.81
C PHE A 208 0.72 0.86 -22.24
N ILE A 209 0.68 -0.09 -21.32
CA ILE A 209 -0.13 -1.31 -21.41
C ILE A 209 -1.28 -1.24 -20.40
N HIS A 210 -2.30 -2.10 -20.50
CA HIS A 210 -3.44 -2.17 -19.56
C HIS A 210 -4.07 -0.81 -19.17
N ASN A 211 -4.10 0.14 -20.10
CA ASN A 211 -4.41 1.54 -19.81
C ASN A 211 -5.86 1.93 -20.18
N LYS A 212 -6.77 0.96 -20.17
CA LYS A 212 -8.18 1.14 -20.44
C LYS A 212 -8.97 0.89 -19.16
N PHE A 213 -10.13 1.50 -19.05
CA PHE A 213 -11.04 1.19 -17.96
C PHE A 213 -11.61 -0.22 -18.18
N ASP A 214 -11.28 -1.14 -17.28
CA ASP A 214 -11.85 -2.48 -17.22
C ASP A 214 -12.10 -2.85 -15.75
N PRO A 215 -13.38 -2.92 -15.30
CA PRO A 215 -13.73 -3.30 -13.93
C PRO A 215 -13.29 -4.71 -13.53
N LEU A 216 -12.95 -5.56 -14.50
CA LEU A 216 -12.44 -6.91 -14.27
C LEU A 216 -10.91 -6.96 -14.22
N PHE A 217 -10.24 -5.82 -14.41
CA PHE A 217 -8.78 -5.71 -14.54
C PHE A 217 -8.19 -6.68 -15.60
N GLY A 218 -8.89 -6.92 -16.70
CA GLY A 218 -8.48 -7.91 -17.71
C GLY A 218 -8.48 -9.36 -17.21
N GLY A 219 -9.09 -9.64 -16.05
CA GLY A 219 -9.03 -10.93 -15.34
C GLY A 219 -7.77 -11.11 -14.48
N LEU A 220 -6.91 -10.09 -14.38
CA LEU A 220 -5.68 -10.11 -13.58
C LEU A 220 -5.95 -9.68 -12.13
N GLU A 221 -5.07 -10.08 -11.22
CA GLU A 221 -4.99 -9.44 -9.90
C GLU A 221 -4.26 -8.10 -10.05
N PRO A 222 -4.85 -6.96 -9.61
CA PRO A 222 -4.25 -5.65 -9.79
C PRO A 222 -3.17 -5.39 -8.72
N VAL A 223 -2.14 -6.24 -8.70
CA VAL A 223 -1.05 -6.21 -7.72
C VAL A 223 0.31 -6.35 -8.41
N PRO A 224 1.26 -5.44 -8.16
CA PRO A 224 2.51 -5.39 -8.89
C PRO A 224 3.59 -6.32 -8.28
N TYR A 225 3.24 -7.60 -8.07
CA TYR A 225 4.21 -8.63 -7.68
C TYR A 225 4.79 -9.34 -8.91
N GLU A 226 5.99 -9.90 -8.79
CA GLU A 226 6.72 -10.51 -9.90
C GLU A 226 5.87 -11.50 -10.69
N GLU A 227 5.07 -12.34 -10.02
CA GLU A 227 4.23 -13.34 -10.66
C GLU A 227 3.12 -12.76 -11.56
N PHE A 228 2.74 -11.50 -11.35
CA PHE A 228 1.69 -10.80 -12.12
C PHE A 228 2.25 -9.80 -13.14
N LEU A 229 3.57 -9.61 -13.21
CA LEU A 229 4.23 -8.65 -14.10
C LEU A 229 4.86 -9.31 -15.34
N SER A 230 4.44 -10.52 -15.69
CA SER A 230 5.00 -11.27 -16.83
C SER A 230 4.85 -10.55 -18.17
N GLU A 231 3.70 -9.92 -18.43
CA GLU A 231 3.48 -9.13 -19.65
C GLU A 231 4.33 -7.85 -19.66
N LEU A 232 4.37 -7.10 -18.55
CA LEU A 232 5.25 -5.94 -18.42
C LEU A 232 6.71 -6.33 -18.68
N LYS A 233 7.17 -7.45 -18.13
CA LYS A 233 8.51 -7.99 -18.36
C LYS A 233 8.76 -8.33 -19.82
N SER A 234 7.83 -9.01 -20.48
CA SER A 234 7.93 -9.28 -21.93
C SER A 234 8.05 -7.97 -22.70
N GLU A 235 7.22 -6.99 -22.37
CA GLU A 235 7.19 -5.71 -23.07
C GLU A 235 8.46 -4.87 -22.89
N VAL A 236 9.06 -4.93 -21.69
CA VAL A 236 10.36 -4.32 -21.44
C VAL A 236 11.44 -4.95 -22.33
N LEU A 237 11.47 -6.29 -22.40
CA LEU A 237 12.47 -7.03 -23.19
C LEU A 237 12.27 -6.81 -24.70
N ASP A 238 11.04 -7.00 -25.19
CA ASP A 238 10.69 -6.95 -26.61
C ASP A 238 10.91 -5.55 -27.18
N LYS A 239 10.52 -4.52 -26.43
CA LYS A 239 10.68 -3.12 -26.86
C LYS A 239 12.06 -2.56 -26.50
N ARG A 240 12.93 -3.32 -25.82
CA ARG A 240 14.21 -2.85 -25.27
C ARG A 240 14.03 -1.57 -24.46
N ALA A 241 13.04 -1.58 -23.58
CA ALA A 241 12.78 -0.47 -22.69
C ALA A 241 13.86 -0.39 -21.61
N PHE A 242 14.09 0.82 -21.12
CA PHE A 242 15.07 1.10 -20.08
C PHE A 242 14.60 0.64 -18.71
N LEU A 243 13.29 0.69 -18.47
CA LEU A 243 12.62 0.08 -17.32
C LEU A 243 11.11 -0.03 -17.59
N GLY A 244 10.46 -0.89 -16.82
CA GLY A 244 9.00 -1.04 -16.75
C GLY A 244 8.50 -0.75 -15.35
N LEU A 245 7.35 -0.11 -15.24
CA LEU A 245 6.73 0.29 -13.97
C LEU A 245 5.27 -0.14 -13.93
N ALA A 246 4.81 -0.54 -12.77
CA ALA A 246 3.43 -0.93 -12.55
C ALA A 246 2.83 -0.27 -11.31
N LEU A 247 1.52 -0.06 -11.32
CA LEU A 247 0.76 0.42 -10.17
C LEU A 247 -0.36 -0.57 -9.83
N ASP A 248 -0.69 -0.69 -8.53
CA ASP A 248 -1.85 -1.49 -8.10
C ASP A 248 -3.19 -0.78 -8.36
N GLY A 249 -4.30 -1.43 -8.02
CA GLY A 249 -5.66 -0.95 -8.34
C GLY A 249 -5.96 0.49 -7.90
N ASP A 250 -5.50 0.90 -6.72
CA ASP A 250 -5.64 2.26 -6.19
C ASP A 250 -4.35 3.08 -6.21
N ALA A 251 -3.33 2.60 -6.93
CA ALA A 251 -2.05 3.24 -7.18
C ALA A 251 -1.32 3.73 -5.90
N ASP A 252 -1.53 3.03 -4.79
CA ASP A 252 -0.79 3.23 -3.55
C ASP A 252 0.45 2.32 -3.47
N ARG A 253 0.59 1.38 -4.41
CA ARG A 253 1.78 0.55 -4.60
C ARG A 253 2.38 0.66 -5.98
N PHE A 254 3.66 0.29 -6.07
CA PHE A 254 4.45 0.25 -7.29
C PHE A 254 5.09 -1.13 -7.52
N GLY A 255 5.51 -1.41 -8.75
CA GLY A 255 6.40 -2.52 -9.11
C GLY A 255 7.33 -2.14 -10.26
N VAL A 256 8.50 -2.78 -10.30
CA VAL A 256 9.61 -2.34 -11.15
C VAL A 256 10.25 -3.52 -11.87
N ILE A 257 10.41 -3.38 -13.18
CA ILE A 257 11.18 -4.29 -14.03
C ILE A 257 12.36 -3.51 -14.64
N SER A 258 13.59 -3.94 -14.40
CA SER A 258 14.78 -3.37 -15.03
C SER A 258 14.88 -3.76 -16.52
N SER A 259 15.73 -3.08 -17.29
CA SER A 259 15.87 -3.29 -18.74
C SER A 259 16.19 -4.72 -19.18
N ASP A 260 16.81 -5.51 -18.30
CA ASP A 260 17.16 -6.93 -18.54
C ASP A 260 16.06 -7.90 -18.09
N GLY A 261 14.90 -7.38 -17.68
CA GLY A 261 13.78 -8.17 -17.18
C GLY A 261 13.90 -8.60 -15.72
N THR A 262 14.92 -8.13 -14.99
CA THR A 262 15.05 -8.34 -13.54
C THR A 262 13.94 -7.59 -12.81
N PHE A 263 13.17 -8.29 -11.98
CA PHE A 263 12.25 -7.66 -11.04
C PHE A 263 13.05 -7.02 -9.90
N ILE A 264 12.82 -5.72 -9.67
CA ILE A 264 13.41 -5.01 -8.54
C ILE A 264 12.38 -4.97 -7.43
N THR A 265 12.67 -5.64 -6.33
CA THR A 265 11.74 -5.80 -5.22
C THR A 265 11.43 -4.45 -4.54
N PRO A 266 10.28 -4.31 -3.87
CA PRO A 266 9.98 -3.11 -3.07
C PRO A 266 11.06 -2.74 -2.05
N ASN A 267 11.67 -3.75 -1.42
CA ASN A 267 12.80 -3.59 -0.50
C ASN A 267 14.01 -2.94 -1.19
N GLU A 268 14.34 -3.38 -2.40
CA GLU A 268 15.44 -2.82 -3.19
C GLU A 268 15.12 -1.40 -3.68
N VAL A 269 13.90 -1.13 -4.15
CA VAL A 269 13.49 0.23 -4.54
C VAL A 269 13.54 1.18 -3.34
N LEU A 270 12.99 0.78 -2.19
CA LEU A 270 13.08 1.58 -0.97
C LEU A 270 14.53 1.84 -0.56
N SER A 271 15.42 0.87 -0.74
CA SER A 271 16.86 1.01 -0.47
C SER A 271 17.54 1.99 -1.43
N ILE A 272 17.26 1.88 -2.74
CA ILE A 272 17.72 2.83 -3.76
C ILE A 272 17.28 4.25 -3.37
N LEU A 273 15.99 4.47 -3.16
CA LEU A 273 15.47 5.80 -2.85
C LEU A 273 16.00 6.33 -1.51
N SER A 274 16.12 5.47 -0.49
CA SER A 274 16.71 5.87 0.79
C SER A 274 18.17 6.30 0.65
N PHE A 275 18.94 5.61 -0.20
CA PHE A 275 20.33 5.98 -0.44
C PHE A 275 20.46 7.30 -1.21
N TYR A 276 19.74 7.46 -2.32
CA TYR A 276 19.87 8.64 -3.19
C TYR A 276 19.25 9.90 -2.58
N LEU A 277 18.14 9.76 -1.83
CA LEU A 277 17.48 10.89 -1.18
C LEU A 277 18.07 11.22 0.20
N GLY A 278 18.82 10.29 0.82
CA GLY A 278 19.36 10.44 2.17
C GLY A 278 20.50 11.45 2.30
N LYS A 279 21.12 11.84 1.19
CA LYS A 279 22.19 12.84 1.20
C LYS A 279 21.70 14.17 1.80
N ASP A 280 22.47 14.70 2.74
CA ASP A 280 22.20 15.95 3.46
C ASP A 280 20.91 15.97 4.30
N LYS A 281 20.26 14.81 4.51
CA LYS A 281 19.10 14.69 5.40
C LYS A 281 19.54 14.66 6.87
N LYS A 282 18.61 15.03 7.76
CA LYS A 282 18.79 14.98 9.22
C LYS A 282 17.74 14.12 9.90
N GLU A 283 16.62 13.92 9.23
CA GLU A 283 15.52 13.06 9.63
C GLU A 283 15.90 11.60 9.40
N GLY A 284 15.29 10.69 10.15
CA GLY A 284 15.56 9.26 10.03
C GLY A 284 14.94 8.60 8.80
N ILE A 285 15.05 7.27 8.75
CA ILE A 285 14.37 6.42 7.76
C ILE A 285 13.36 5.54 8.49
N GLY A 286 12.13 5.45 7.98
CA GLY A 286 11.09 4.58 8.51
C GLY A 286 11.00 3.26 7.74
N ARG A 287 10.94 2.13 8.45
CA ARG A 287 10.64 0.83 7.84
C ARG A 287 9.81 -0.03 8.78
N THR A 288 9.10 -1.01 8.25
CA THR A 288 8.42 -1.99 9.09
C THR A 288 9.38 -3.07 9.58
N ILE A 289 8.95 -3.84 10.59
CA ILE A 289 9.65 -5.05 11.06
C ILE A 289 9.89 -6.12 9.98
N SER A 290 9.12 -6.11 8.90
CA SER A 290 9.20 -7.06 7.77
C SER A 290 10.04 -6.54 6.59
N THR A 291 10.47 -5.27 6.65
CA THR A 291 11.25 -4.62 5.60
C THR A 291 12.74 -4.90 5.77
N THR A 292 13.48 -4.91 4.66
CA THR A 292 14.93 -5.20 4.62
C THR A 292 15.77 -4.35 5.57
N ARG A 293 16.79 -4.97 6.18
CA ARG A 293 17.83 -4.30 6.99
C ARG A 293 18.97 -3.71 6.16
N LEU A 294 18.92 -3.80 4.83
CA LEU A 294 19.76 -2.97 3.97
C LEU A 294 19.53 -1.48 4.26
N ILE A 295 18.29 -1.10 4.61
CA ILE A 295 17.94 0.24 5.07
C ILE A 295 18.76 0.66 6.30
N ASP A 296 19.01 -0.25 7.23
CA ASP A 296 19.77 0.04 8.45
C ASP A 296 21.23 0.32 8.12
N LYS A 297 21.81 -0.39 7.15
CA LYS A 297 23.17 -0.11 6.65
C LYS A 297 23.24 1.26 5.98
N ILE A 298 22.22 1.64 5.20
CA ILE A 298 22.13 2.96 4.55
C ILE A 298 21.97 4.08 5.59
N ALA A 299 21.10 3.90 6.58
CA ALA A 299 20.91 4.87 7.65
C ALA A 299 22.21 5.10 8.44
N ASN A 300 22.90 4.01 8.81
CA ASN A 300 24.20 4.08 9.47
C ASN A 300 25.25 4.79 8.62
N TYR A 301 25.27 4.56 7.30
CA TYR A 301 26.19 5.25 6.39
C TYR A 301 26.01 6.78 6.40
N TYR A 302 24.77 7.25 6.52
CA TYR A 302 24.45 8.68 6.65
C TYR A 302 24.40 9.18 8.10
N ASN A 303 24.67 8.34 9.09
CA ASN A 303 24.50 8.64 10.51
C ASN A 303 23.07 9.15 10.85
N LEU A 304 22.07 8.45 10.32
CA LEU A 304 20.65 8.71 10.53
C LEU A 304 20.00 7.63 11.40
N GLU A 305 18.96 8.01 12.13
CA GLU A 305 18.15 7.10 12.94
C GLU A 305 17.25 6.22 12.05
N VAL A 306 17.08 4.96 12.44
CA VAL A 306 16.08 4.05 11.85
C VAL A 306 14.89 3.94 12.78
N PHE A 307 13.71 4.21 12.26
CA PHE A 307 12.44 3.98 12.96
C PHE A 307 11.81 2.68 12.45
N GLU A 308 12.00 1.61 13.21
CA GLU A 308 11.32 0.34 12.99
C GLU A 308 9.89 0.39 13.57
N THR A 309 8.89 0.15 12.74
CA THR A 309 7.48 0.13 13.15
C THR A 309 6.83 -1.25 12.96
N PRO A 310 5.72 -1.55 13.66
CA PRO A 310 4.87 -2.66 13.26
C PRO A 310 4.40 -2.50 11.80
N VAL A 311 3.96 -3.58 11.18
CA VAL A 311 3.45 -3.56 9.81
C VAL A 311 2.15 -2.77 9.73
N GLY A 312 2.02 -1.95 8.70
CA GLY A 312 0.90 -1.07 8.43
C GLY A 312 1.35 0.37 8.28
N PHE A 313 1.16 0.92 7.08
CA PHE A 313 1.62 2.26 6.72
C PHE A 313 1.18 3.39 7.64
N LYS A 314 0.09 3.25 8.40
CA LYS A 314 -0.34 4.27 9.37
C LYS A 314 0.81 4.72 10.31
N PHE A 315 1.67 3.80 10.74
CA PHE A 315 2.80 4.12 11.62
C PHE A 315 3.88 4.92 10.88
N ILE A 316 4.21 4.53 9.65
CA ILE A 316 5.14 5.26 8.78
C ILE A 316 4.57 6.64 8.42
N GLY A 317 3.28 6.71 8.04
CA GLY A 317 2.58 7.95 7.74
C GLY A 317 2.59 8.94 8.91
N MET A 318 2.43 8.46 10.15
CA MET A 318 2.59 9.29 11.36
C MET A 318 4.01 9.85 11.49
N LEU A 319 5.04 9.06 11.22
CA LEU A 319 6.44 9.53 11.25
C LEU A 319 6.72 10.58 10.16
N ILE A 320 6.14 10.42 8.95
CA ILE A 320 6.22 11.41 7.86
C ILE A 320 5.51 12.71 8.27
N ARG A 321 4.28 12.60 8.76
CA ARG A 321 3.46 13.72 9.25
C ARG A 321 4.18 14.51 10.33
N ASP A 322 4.78 13.82 11.29
CA ASP A 322 5.49 14.42 12.42
C ASP A 322 6.91 14.89 12.04
N GLY A 323 7.33 14.68 10.77
CA GLY A 323 8.60 15.13 10.23
C GLY A 323 9.82 14.40 10.79
N LYS A 324 9.64 13.21 11.39
CA LYS A 324 10.70 12.40 12.00
C LYS A 324 11.56 11.65 10.99
N ILE A 325 10.98 11.32 9.84
CA ILE A 325 11.67 10.59 8.76
C ILE A 325 11.58 11.36 7.46
N PHE A 326 12.61 11.23 6.60
CA PHE A 326 12.57 11.82 5.25
C PHE A 326 11.96 10.86 4.21
N ILE A 327 12.01 9.56 4.48
CA ILE A 327 11.42 8.49 3.66
C ILE A 327 10.97 7.36 4.58
N GLY A 328 9.88 6.69 4.21
CA GLY A 328 9.57 5.39 4.77
C GLY A 328 8.67 4.56 3.87
N GLY A 329 8.75 3.24 4.03
CA GLY A 329 8.03 2.30 3.18
C GLY A 329 7.85 0.93 3.81
N GLU A 330 7.14 0.08 3.08
CA GLU A 330 6.85 -1.31 3.43
C GLU A 330 7.34 -2.24 2.31
N GLU A 331 7.70 -3.47 2.66
CA GLU A 331 8.11 -4.51 1.70
C GLU A 331 6.99 -4.92 0.73
N SER A 332 5.77 -4.46 0.98
CA SER A 332 4.58 -4.71 0.16
C SER A 332 4.42 -3.78 -1.06
N GLY A 333 5.39 -2.91 -1.32
CA GLY A 333 5.40 -2.09 -2.55
C GLY A 333 4.89 -0.68 -2.38
N GLY A 334 4.85 -0.10 -1.18
CA GLY A 334 4.43 1.28 -1.00
C GLY A 334 5.33 2.07 -0.06
N LEU A 335 5.50 3.35 -0.37
CA LEU A 335 6.36 4.29 0.35
C LEU A 335 5.84 5.71 0.21
N SER A 336 6.41 6.62 1.00
CA SER A 336 6.27 8.06 0.81
C SER A 336 7.48 8.79 1.42
N ILE A 337 7.55 10.10 1.19
CA ILE A 337 8.65 10.97 1.61
C ILE A 337 8.15 12.19 2.39
N LYS A 338 9.05 12.80 3.15
CA LYS A 338 8.81 14.08 3.83
C LYS A 338 8.50 15.19 2.82
N GLY A 339 7.55 16.04 3.17
CA GLY A 339 7.06 17.12 2.31
C GLY A 339 6.03 16.65 1.27
N TRP A 340 5.73 15.35 1.24
CA TRP A 340 4.63 14.78 0.46
C TRP A 340 3.46 14.38 1.36
N LEU A 341 2.85 13.23 1.08
CA LEU A 341 1.65 12.72 1.75
C LEU A 341 2.01 11.71 2.84
N PRO A 342 1.29 11.68 3.96
CA PRO A 342 1.44 10.62 4.96
C PRO A 342 0.62 9.37 4.59
N GLU A 343 0.58 9.06 3.29
CA GLU A 343 -0.06 7.90 2.66
C GLU A 343 0.92 7.35 1.61
N LYS A 344 0.83 6.05 1.30
CA LYS A 344 1.64 5.44 0.25
C LYS A 344 1.28 6.05 -1.10
N ASP A 345 2.29 6.28 -1.91
CA ASP A 345 2.09 6.84 -3.24
C ASP A 345 2.97 6.11 -4.25
N GLY A 346 2.37 5.19 -5.00
CA GLY A 346 3.06 4.42 -6.04
C GLY A 346 3.50 5.30 -7.20
N ILE A 347 2.72 6.33 -7.55
CA ILE A 347 3.07 7.28 -8.60
C ILE A 347 4.32 8.07 -8.17
N LEU A 348 4.38 8.55 -6.93
CA LEU A 348 5.56 9.20 -6.39
C LEU A 348 6.78 8.28 -6.47
N ALA A 349 6.66 7.03 -5.99
CA ALA A 349 7.77 6.08 -5.98
C ALA A 349 8.33 5.82 -7.38
N ASP A 350 7.44 5.62 -8.35
CA ASP A 350 7.78 5.47 -9.76
C ASP A 350 8.50 6.71 -10.31
N MET A 351 8.00 7.92 -10.03
CA MET A 351 8.60 9.15 -10.53
C MET A 351 10.00 9.39 -9.93
N LEU A 352 10.17 9.16 -8.63
CA LEU A 352 11.46 9.27 -7.95
C LEU A 352 12.47 8.29 -8.53
N LEU A 353 12.07 7.05 -8.80
CA LEU A 353 12.98 6.06 -9.38
C LEU A 353 13.36 6.43 -10.81
N VAL A 354 12.38 6.84 -11.63
CA VAL A 354 12.60 7.23 -13.03
C VAL A 354 13.54 8.41 -13.14
N GLU A 355 13.34 9.46 -12.33
CA GLU A 355 14.22 10.63 -12.41
C GLU A 355 15.65 10.27 -12.03
N ILE A 356 15.85 9.42 -11.00
CA ILE A 356 17.19 9.01 -10.56
C ILE A 356 17.85 8.20 -11.68
N CYS A 357 17.16 7.22 -12.25
CA CYS A 357 17.68 6.43 -13.35
C CYS A 357 18.01 7.29 -14.59
N GLU A 358 17.18 8.27 -14.95
CA GLU A 358 17.42 9.18 -16.07
C GLU A 358 18.58 10.16 -15.80
N ASN A 359 18.70 10.67 -14.56
CA ASN A 359 19.76 11.59 -14.15
C ASN A 359 21.13 10.88 -14.11
N GLU A 360 21.19 9.72 -13.45
CA GLU A 360 22.39 8.91 -13.30
C GLU A 360 22.73 8.12 -14.58
N LYS A 361 21.77 7.99 -15.50
CA LYS A 361 21.88 7.23 -16.75
C LYS A 361 22.21 5.75 -16.51
N VAL A 362 21.61 5.17 -15.49
CA VAL A 362 21.79 3.77 -15.10
C VAL A 362 20.45 3.13 -14.79
N THR A 363 20.36 1.82 -14.96
CA THR A 363 19.12 1.07 -14.75
C THR A 363 18.83 0.87 -13.26
N PRO A 364 17.59 0.57 -12.86
CA PRO A 364 17.28 0.19 -11.48
C PRO A 364 18.16 -0.96 -10.96
N LYS A 365 18.51 -1.91 -11.81
CA LYS A 365 19.42 -3.02 -11.47
C LYS A 365 20.84 -2.53 -11.16
N ASP A 366 21.38 -1.63 -11.97
CA ASP A 366 22.72 -1.05 -11.73
C ASP A 366 22.77 -0.31 -10.39
N LEU A 367 21.69 0.41 -10.06
CA LEU A 367 21.56 1.14 -8.78
C LEU A 367 21.60 0.18 -7.58
N ILE A 368 20.84 -0.91 -7.61
CA ILE A 368 20.85 -1.88 -6.50
C ILE A 368 22.17 -2.67 -6.45
N ASP A 369 22.78 -3.00 -7.59
CA ASP A 369 24.08 -3.66 -7.64
C ASP A 369 25.18 -2.76 -7.01
N ASP A 370 25.15 -1.45 -7.21
CA ASP A 370 26.03 -0.50 -6.50
C ASP A 370 25.82 -0.54 -4.98
N LEU A 371 24.57 -0.58 -4.50
CA LEU A 371 24.29 -0.73 -3.07
C LEU A 371 24.78 -2.06 -2.51
N TYR A 372 24.61 -3.16 -3.26
CA TYR A 372 25.14 -4.46 -2.86
C TYR A 372 26.65 -4.49 -2.79
N ASN A 373 27.35 -3.78 -3.69
CA ASN A 373 28.80 -3.64 -3.63
C ASN A 373 29.25 -2.84 -2.39
N ARG A 374 28.46 -1.86 -1.94
CA ARG A 374 28.77 -1.03 -0.76
C ARG A 374 28.44 -1.70 0.57
N PHE A 375 27.28 -2.34 0.66
CA PHE A 375 26.69 -2.76 1.93
C PHE A 375 26.56 -4.29 2.05
N GLY A 376 26.90 -5.03 1.00
CA GLY A 376 26.70 -6.47 0.88
C GLY A 376 25.29 -6.82 0.37
N LYS A 377 25.18 -7.95 -0.33
CA LYS A 377 23.90 -8.44 -0.85
C LYS A 377 23.04 -9.03 0.25
N PHE A 378 21.75 -8.68 0.26
CA PHE A 378 20.76 -9.25 1.15
C PHE A 378 19.88 -10.23 0.37
N TYR A 379 19.76 -11.45 0.89
CA TYR A 379 18.85 -12.46 0.36
C TYR A 379 17.58 -12.40 1.19
N THR A 380 16.45 -12.10 0.55
CA THR A 380 15.16 -11.97 1.20
C THR A 380 14.15 -12.94 0.60
N LYS A 381 13.21 -13.42 1.42
CA LYS A 381 12.05 -14.17 0.93
C LYS A 381 10.84 -13.87 1.79
N ARG A 382 9.68 -13.79 1.14
CA ARG A 382 8.36 -13.82 1.78
C ARG A 382 7.64 -15.08 1.32
N ILE A 383 7.07 -15.82 2.26
CA ILE A 383 6.21 -16.96 1.99
C ILE A 383 4.82 -16.64 2.54
N ASP A 384 3.83 -16.57 1.65
CA ASP A 384 2.43 -16.37 2.01
C ASP A 384 1.73 -17.73 2.11
N LEU A 385 1.35 -18.12 3.32
CA LEU A 385 0.72 -19.39 3.63
C LEU A 385 -0.78 -19.19 3.80
N ARG A 386 -1.54 -19.67 2.80
CA ARG A 386 -3.01 -19.73 2.88
C ARG A 386 -3.40 -20.99 3.64
N PHE A 387 -4.10 -20.79 4.75
CA PHE A 387 -4.48 -21.83 5.69
C PHE A 387 -5.99 -21.82 5.92
N GLY A 388 -6.55 -22.96 6.32
CA GLY A 388 -7.86 -22.99 6.96
C GLY A 388 -7.78 -22.39 8.36
N ASP A 389 -8.93 -22.20 9.00
CA ASP A 389 -8.97 -21.59 10.35
C ASP A 389 -8.18 -22.42 11.39
N GLU A 390 -8.15 -23.75 11.23
CA GLU A 390 -7.41 -24.66 12.12
C GLU A 390 -5.90 -24.49 12.01
N GLU A 391 -5.32 -24.51 10.80
CA GLU A 391 -3.87 -24.34 10.64
C GLU A 391 -3.42 -22.94 11.03
N ARG A 392 -4.30 -21.94 10.84
CA ARG A 392 -4.04 -20.57 11.32
C ARG A 392 -3.90 -20.54 12.84
N GLU A 393 -4.79 -21.22 13.58
CA GLU A 393 -4.68 -21.31 15.04
C GLU A 393 -3.46 -22.13 15.48
N LEU A 394 -3.08 -23.20 14.76
CA LEU A 394 -1.83 -23.93 15.04
C LEU A 394 -0.59 -23.02 14.95
N VAL A 395 -0.49 -22.21 13.90
CA VAL A 395 0.62 -21.27 13.75
C VAL A 395 0.59 -20.18 14.82
N LYS A 396 -0.60 -19.72 15.19
CA LYS A 396 -0.76 -18.72 16.25
C LYS A 396 -0.32 -19.27 17.61
N ASN A 397 -0.73 -20.50 17.95
CA ASN A 397 -0.26 -21.20 19.14
C ASN A 397 1.27 -21.40 19.09
N PHE A 398 1.81 -21.78 17.94
CA PHE A 398 3.27 -21.85 17.75
C PHE A 398 3.94 -20.51 18.05
N ILE A 399 3.44 -19.39 17.50
CA ILE A 399 3.97 -18.04 17.77
C ILE A 399 3.91 -17.70 19.27
N ASP A 400 2.76 -17.95 19.90
CA ASP A 400 2.51 -17.59 21.29
C ASP A 400 3.38 -18.41 22.26
N GLU A 401 3.52 -19.71 22.00
CA GLU A 401 4.27 -20.67 22.84
C GLU A 401 5.77 -20.73 22.52
N PHE A 402 6.21 -20.18 21.38
CA PHE A 402 7.62 -20.25 20.95
C PHE A 402 8.55 -19.73 22.05
N SER A 403 9.39 -20.61 22.56
CA SER A 403 10.37 -20.33 23.61
C SER A 403 11.65 -21.16 23.46
N ASP A 404 11.73 -21.97 22.39
CA ASP A 404 12.79 -22.93 22.16
C ASP A 404 13.64 -22.55 20.95
N ASP A 405 14.91 -22.26 21.21
CA ASP A 405 15.91 -21.87 20.21
C ASP A 405 16.27 -23.04 19.26
N LYS A 406 15.82 -24.27 19.54
CA LYS A 406 16.21 -25.47 18.79
C LYS A 406 15.33 -25.81 17.59
N ILE A 407 14.14 -25.22 17.44
CA ILE A 407 13.17 -25.65 16.40
C ILE A 407 13.77 -25.54 14.99
N PHE A 408 14.56 -24.50 14.75
CA PHE A 408 15.23 -24.29 13.47
C PHE A 408 16.71 -24.70 13.49
N GLU A 409 17.24 -25.16 14.63
CA GLU A 409 18.68 -25.37 14.85
C GLU A 409 19.50 -24.11 14.49
N LEU A 410 18.97 -22.94 14.82
CA LEU A 410 19.58 -21.64 14.55
C LEU A 410 20.02 -21.00 15.85
N ASN A 411 21.15 -20.28 15.81
CA ASN A 411 21.54 -19.46 16.95
C ASN A 411 20.71 -18.17 16.96
N ILE A 412 19.79 -18.06 17.91
CA ILE A 412 18.91 -16.91 18.09
C ILE A 412 19.56 -15.93 19.07
N LYS A 413 19.81 -14.70 18.62
CA LYS A 413 20.31 -13.60 19.45
C LYS A 413 19.23 -13.06 20.38
N ASN A 414 18.02 -12.82 19.87
CA ASN A 414 16.87 -12.40 20.67
C ASN A 414 15.54 -12.66 19.93
N ILE A 415 14.45 -12.62 20.69
CA ILE A 415 13.08 -12.82 20.22
C ILE A 415 12.26 -11.57 20.53
N ASP A 416 11.51 -11.05 19.56
CA ASP A 416 10.49 -10.02 19.75
C ASP A 416 9.12 -10.56 19.32
N LYS A 417 8.11 -10.42 20.20
CA LYS A 417 6.74 -10.89 19.96
C LYS A 417 5.70 -9.76 19.75
N LYS A 418 6.13 -8.51 19.54
CA LYS A 418 5.23 -7.34 19.50
C LYS A 418 4.28 -7.32 18.28
N ASP A 419 4.70 -7.83 17.13
CA ASP A 419 3.88 -7.88 15.90
C ASP A 419 4.19 -9.14 15.09
N GLY A 420 3.89 -10.30 15.71
CA GLY A 420 4.31 -11.62 15.23
C GLY A 420 5.52 -12.13 16.00
N LEU A 421 6.12 -13.23 15.56
CA LEU A 421 7.34 -13.81 16.13
C LEU A 421 8.54 -13.41 15.29
N LEU A 422 9.30 -12.40 15.74
CA LEU A 422 10.56 -11.99 15.15
C LEU A 422 11.72 -12.69 15.87
N LEU A 423 12.48 -13.50 15.13
CA LEU A 423 13.68 -14.19 15.57
C LEU A 423 14.89 -13.45 14.98
N ASN A 424 15.64 -12.76 15.82
CA ASN A 424 16.90 -12.12 15.44
C ASN A 424 18.02 -13.14 15.59
N LEU A 425 18.76 -13.43 14.52
CA LEU A 425 19.82 -14.44 14.56
C LEU A 425 21.15 -13.83 15.01
N GLU A 426 22.05 -14.64 15.56
CA GLU A 426 23.40 -14.20 15.93
C GLU A 426 24.22 -13.70 14.73
N GLU A 427 24.03 -14.32 13.56
CA GLU A 427 24.64 -13.87 12.31
C GLU A 427 23.90 -12.64 11.79
N GLU A 428 24.28 -11.46 12.29
CA GLU A 428 23.69 -10.19 11.86
C GLU A 428 24.07 -9.85 10.40
N PRO A 429 23.16 -9.23 9.64
CA PRO A 429 21.86 -8.69 10.04
C PRO A 429 20.67 -9.66 9.82
N SER A 430 20.81 -10.96 10.07
CA SER A 430 19.76 -11.95 9.70
C SER A 430 18.55 -12.00 10.64
N PHE A 431 17.36 -12.29 10.10
CA PHE A 431 16.14 -12.50 10.87
C PHE A 431 15.15 -13.47 10.21
N ILE A 432 14.23 -14.00 11.01
CA ILE A 432 13.00 -14.70 10.58
C ILE A 432 11.81 -14.06 11.28
N LEU A 433 10.73 -13.78 10.56
CA LEU A 433 9.50 -13.21 11.11
C LEU A 433 8.30 -14.06 10.70
N PHE A 434 7.57 -14.61 11.67
CA PHE A 434 6.26 -15.22 11.46
C PHE A 434 5.16 -14.24 11.84
N ARG A 435 4.20 -14.01 10.94
CA ARG A 435 3.12 -13.05 11.19
C ARG A 435 1.77 -13.56 10.69
N VAL A 436 0.78 -13.55 11.56
CA VAL A 436 -0.62 -13.86 11.19
C VAL A 436 -1.28 -12.60 10.63
N SER A 437 -1.88 -12.67 9.45
CA SER A 437 -2.65 -11.55 8.89
C SER A 437 -3.88 -11.26 9.76
N GLY A 438 -4.19 -9.99 10.00
CA GLY A 438 -5.38 -9.58 10.77
C GLY A 438 -6.67 -9.60 9.95
N THR A 439 -6.56 -9.45 8.63
CA THR A 439 -7.70 -9.26 7.70
C THR A 439 -7.93 -10.45 6.78
N GLU A 440 -6.95 -11.33 6.62
CA GLU A 440 -7.00 -12.47 5.71
C GLU A 440 -6.62 -13.76 6.45
N ASN A 441 -7.09 -14.90 5.95
CA ASN A 441 -6.67 -16.22 6.44
C ASN A 441 -5.31 -16.61 5.86
N VAL A 442 -4.29 -15.81 6.20
CA VAL A 442 -2.92 -15.94 5.70
C VAL A 442 -1.93 -15.79 6.85
N VAL A 443 -0.93 -16.65 6.90
CA VAL A 443 0.30 -16.47 7.69
C VAL A 443 1.41 -16.08 6.73
N ARG A 444 2.17 -15.04 7.05
CA ARG A 444 3.33 -14.61 6.28
C ARG A 444 4.60 -14.95 7.04
N VAL A 445 5.55 -15.58 6.36
CA VAL A 445 6.89 -15.83 6.90
C VAL A 445 7.89 -15.03 6.08
N TYR A 446 8.66 -14.19 6.75
CA TYR A 446 9.71 -13.39 6.15
C TYR A 446 11.05 -13.86 6.68
N PHE A 447 12.07 -13.87 5.85
CA PHE A 447 13.43 -14.04 6.34
C PHE A 447 14.42 -13.33 5.44
N GLU A 448 15.51 -12.90 6.07
CA GLU A 448 16.58 -12.17 5.44
C GLU A 448 17.93 -12.57 6.03
N THR A 449 18.96 -12.64 5.18
CA THR A 449 20.36 -12.79 5.60
C THR A 449 21.30 -12.30 4.49
N GLN A 450 22.54 -11.96 4.86
CA GLN A 450 23.62 -11.72 3.89
C GLN A 450 24.40 -12.99 3.51
N ASN A 451 24.17 -14.10 4.22
CA ASN A 451 24.84 -15.37 3.96
C ASN A 451 23.95 -16.31 3.14
N LYS A 452 24.40 -16.59 1.91
CA LYS A 452 23.66 -17.43 0.96
C LYS A 452 23.41 -18.85 1.48
N ASN A 453 24.36 -19.45 2.18
CA ASN A 453 24.21 -20.81 2.71
C ASN A 453 23.19 -20.82 3.85
N LEU A 454 23.25 -19.82 4.74
CA LEU A 454 22.27 -19.64 5.79
C LEU A 454 20.88 -19.38 5.21
N PHE A 455 20.77 -18.60 4.14
CA PHE A 455 19.50 -18.35 3.45
C PHE A 455 18.86 -19.65 2.94
N THR A 456 19.64 -20.48 2.23
CA THR A 456 19.17 -21.78 1.74
C THR A 456 18.75 -22.69 2.88
N TYR A 457 19.53 -22.73 3.96
CA TYR A 457 19.21 -23.53 5.15
C TYR A 457 17.91 -23.08 5.82
N ILE A 458 17.72 -21.76 6.01
CA ILE A 458 16.49 -21.19 6.58
C ILE A 458 15.28 -21.53 5.69
N ASP A 459 15.42 -21.39 4.37
CA ASP A 459 14.34 -21.69 3.42
C ASP A 459 13.91 -23.17 3.54
N GLU A 460 14.86 -24.10 3.54
CA GLU A 460 14.59 -25.53 3.70
C GLU A 460 13.92 -25.84 5.04
N LYS A 461 14.41 -25.25 6.15
CA LYS A 461 13.82 -25.45 7.49
C LYS A 461 12.40 -24.91 7.59
N ILE A 462 12.13 -23.73 7.03
CA ILE A 462 10.80 -23.13 7.01
C ILE A 462 9.85 -23.97 6.15
N LEU A 463 10.27 -24.42 4.96
CA LEU A 463 9.45 -25.28 4.11
C LEU A 463 9.12 -26.63 4.77
N ASN A 464 10.08 -27.23 5.46
CA ASN A 464 9.85 -28.45 6.25
C ASN A 464 8.90 -28.21 7.43
N PHE A 465 9.05 -27.11 8.15
CA PHE A 465 8.13 -26.71 9.23
C PHE A 465 6.70 -26.57 8.70
N ILE A 466 6.52 -25.87 7.56
CA ILE A 466 5.22 -25.71 6.89
C ILE A 466 4.64 -27.06 6.47
N LYS A 467 5.47 -27.97 5.94
CA LYS A 467 5.04 -29.31 5.52
C LYS A 467 4.56 -30.13 6.72
N ASN A 468 5.30 -30.11 7.82
CA ASN A 468 4.93 -30.83 9.04
C ASN A 468 3.61 -30.31 9.62
N LEU A 469 3.38 -28.99 9.62
CA LEU A 469 2.09 -28.40 10.03
C LEU A 469 0.92 -28.93 9.19
N LYS A 470 1.13 -29.22 7.91
CA LYS A 470 0.11 -29.82 7.03
C LYS A 470 -0.04 -31.34 7.22
N GLU A 471 1.02 -32.05 7.60
CA GLU A 471 1.01 -33.51 7.80
C GLU A 471 0.38 -33.94 9.13
N VAL A 472 0.35 -33.08 10.16
CA VAL A 472 -0.37 -33.31 11.43
C VAL A 472 -1.88 -33.56 11.22
N LYS A 473 -2.41 -33.33 10.01
CA LYS A 473 -3.79 -33.65 9.61
C LYS A 473 -4.05 -35.08 9.12
N ASN A 474 -3.03 -35.89 8.88
CA ASN A 474 -3.22 -37.26 8.34
C ASN A 474 -3.19 -38.36 9.40
N VAL A 475 -3.43 -38.03 10.68
CA VAL A 475 -3.51 -38.99 11.81
C VAL A 475 -4.82 -38.87 12.55
#